data_AF-A0A8S3FUS6-F1
#
_entry.id   AF-A0A8S3FUS6-F1
#
_cell.length_a   1.000
_cell.length_b   1.000
_cell.length_c   1.000
_cell.angle_alpha   90.00
_cell.angle_beta   90.00
_cell.angle_gamma   90.00
#
_symmetry.space_group_name_H-M   'P 1'
#
loop_
_entity.id
_entity.type
_entity.pdbx_description
1 polymer ?
#
loop_
_entity_poly.entity_id
_entity_poly.type
_entity_poly.pdbx_seq_one_letter_code
_entity_poly.pdbx_strand_id
1 'polypeptide(L)'
;SKGNLRAFPMNIDGPIKTFAEFNNNNCRNGYLYFNQKDDLRISVMPSKRILDTPWPLHKIPFKQTVHFLCYHVESKLYAATISTNEPTNTLVQPSGEDRESITYQKELNFLLPLREQFFVQLYSAIKWEPIPNAKITMNEWEHVTCMKTIALRFQGNLMKTYIAIGTANCFNEDVVSRGRVILFDIIEVVPEVN
;
A
#
# COMPACT_ATOMS: atom_id res chain seq x y z
N SER A 1 -26.89 3.69 -14.91
CA SER A 1 -26.90 3.67 -13.43
C SER A 1 -27.48 2.35 -12.97
N LYS A 2 -26.96 1.73 -11.90
CA LYS A 2 -27.45 0.41 -11.43
C LYS A 2 -28.75 0.47 -10.62
N GLY A 3 -29.54 1.55 -10.75
CA GLY A 3 -30.80 1.74 -10.02
C GLY A 3 -30.69 1.79 -8.50
N ASN A 4 -29.48 1.81 -7.94
CA ASN A 4 -29.27 1.77 -6.50
C ASN A 4 -29.29 3.18 -5.92
N LEU A 5 -30.08 3.39 -4.86
CA LEU A 5 -30.02 4.60 -4.05
C LEU A 5 -28.67 4.67 -3.31
N ARG A 6 -28.04 5.84 -3.34
CA ARG A 6 -26.78 6.14 -2.64
C ARG A 6 -26.97 7.41 -1.81
N ALA A 7 -26.61 7.35 -0.54
CA ALA A 7 -26.65 8.48 0.37
C ALA A 7 -25.28 8.63 1.03
N PHE A 8 -24.65 9.78 0.86
CA PHE A 8 -23.33 10.08 1.42
C PHE A 8 -23.43 11.35 2.28
N PRO A 9 -23.05 11.30 3.56
CA PRO A 9 -23.07 12.48 4.40
C PRO A 9 -21.94 13.45 4.04
N MET A 10 -22.22 14.77 4.08
CA MET A 10 -21.23 15.83 3.91
C MET A 10 -21.13 16.64 5.20
N ASN A 11 -20.28 16.19 6.13
CA ASN A 11 -20.21 16.76 7.48
C ASN A 11 -19.02 17.71 7.70
N ILE A 12 -18.18 17.92 6.68
CA ILE A 12 -16.90 18.62 6.83
C ILE A 12 -17.05 20.14 7.13
N ASP A 13 -18.13 20.77 6.66
CA ASP A 13 -18.39 22.22 6.79
C ASP A 13 -19.61 22.50 7.70
N GLY A 14 -20.03 21.50 8.50
CA GLY A 14 -21.21 21.58 9.35
C GLY A 14 -22.55 21.53 8.56
N PRO A 15 -23.66 21.97 9.18
CA PRO A 15 -24.97 22.01 8.54
C PRO A 15 -25.01 22.93 7.32
N ILE A 16 -25.61 22.45 6.23
CA ILE A 16 -25.81 23.21 5.00
C ILE A 16 -27.20 23.85 5.03
N LYS A 17 -27.28 25.17 4.86
CA LYS A 17 -28.58 25.89 4.85
C LYS A 17 -29.25 25.79 3.48
N THR A 18 -28.48 25.99 2.42
CA THR A 18 -28.97 26.01 1.03
C THR A 18 -27.97 25.34 0.10
N PHE A 19 -28.48 24.74 -0.97
CA PHE A 19 -27.70 24.02 -1.98
C PHE A 19 -28.27 24.32 -3.36
N ALA A 20 -27.39 24.53 -4.34
CA ALA A 20 -27.78 24.68 -5.74
C ALA A 20 -26.72 24.08 -6.67
N GLU A 21 -27.17 23.59 -7.83
CA GLU A 21 -26.28 23.17 -8.90
C GLU A 21 -25.57 24.38 -9.52
N PHE A 22 -24.31 24.23 -9.90
CA PHE A 22 -23.54 25.31 -10.50
C PHE A 22 -22.59 24.79 -11.58
N ASN A 23 -22.78 25.26 -12.81
CA ASN A 23 -21.93 24.87 -13.93
C ASN A 23 -21.42 26.12 -14.64
N ASN A 24 -20.12 26.35 -14.56
CA ASN A 24 -19.43 27.48 -15.19
C ASN A 24 -18.09 27.02 -15.77
N ASN A 25 -17.48 27.80 -16.66
CA ASN A 25 -16.18 27.51 -17.26
C ASN A 25 -15.09 27.25 -16.20
N ASN A 26 -15.14 27.95 -15.07
CA ASN A 26 -14.21 27.77 -13.95
C ASN A 26 -14.63 26.65 -12.98
N CYS A 27 -15.85 26.12 -13.09
CA CYS A 27 -16.44 25.14 -12.18
C CYS A 27 -17.40 24.23 -12.95
N ARG A 28 -16.84 23.30 -13.71
CA ARG A 28 -17.63 22.43 -14.59
C ARG A 28 -18.29 21.31 -13.79
N ASN A 29 -19.59 21.13 -13.96
CA ASN A 29 -20.39 20.13 -13.24
C ASN A 29 -20.21 20.21 -11.70
N GLY A 30 -20.14 21.43 -11.19
CA GLY A 30 -19.99 21.69 -9.77
C GLY A 30 -21.33 21.95 -9.07
N TYR A 31 -21.21 22.46 -7.86
CA TYR A 31 -22.32 22.87 -7.02
C TYR A 31 -21.88 24.03 -6.13
N LEU A 32 -22.85 24.76 -5.59
CA LEU A 32 -22.60 25.76 -4.57
C LEU A 32 -23.52 25.55 -3.37
N TYR A 33 -23.06 25.97 -2.21
CA TYR A 33 -23.84 25.87 -0.97
C TYR A 33 -23.46 26.97 0.01
N PHE A 34 -24.38 27.28 0.92
CA PHE A 34 -24.11 28.12 2.09
C PHE A 34 -23.99 27.24 3.34
N ASN A 35 -22.90 27.44 4.08
CA ASN A 35 -22.71 26.80 5.38
C ASN A 35 -23.48 27.55 6.49
N GLN A 36 -23.38 27.05 7.73
CA GLN A 36 -24.05 27.69 8.88
C GLN A 36 -23.57 29.12 9.15
N LYS A 37 -22.34 29.46 8.77
CA LYS A 37 -21.69 30.77 8.94
C LYS A 37 -22.00 31.77 7.81
N ASP A 38 -22.88 31.39 6.88
CA ASP A 38 -23.22 32.17 5.69
C ASP A 38 -22.04 32.38 4.71
N ASP A 39 -21.06 31.49 4.74
CA ASP A 39 -20.01 31.44 3.71
C ASP A 39 -20.54 30.74 2.45
N LEU A 40 -20.42 31.42 1.29
CA LEU A 40 -20.69 30.83 -0.01
C LEU A 40 -19.51 29.96 -0.46
N ARG A 41 -19.77 28.69 -0.76
CA ARG A 41 -18.76 27.73 -1.24
C ARG A 41 -19.09 27.32 -2.68
N ILE A 42 -18.16 27.53 -3.59
CA ILE A 42 -18.22 26.98 -4.96
C ILE A 42 -17.32 25.75 -5.01
N SER A 43 -17.91 24.59 -5.27
CA SER A 43 -17.24 23.30 -5.11
C SER A 43 -17.47 22.38 -6.30
N VAL A 44 -16.51 21.48 -6.52
CA VAL A 44 -16.62 20.40 -7.51
C VAL A 44 -16.42 19.07 -6.80
N MET A 45 -17.17 18.06 -7.21
CA MET A 45 -17.02 16.72 -6.70
C MET A 45 -15.67 16.12 -7.14
N PRO A 46 -14.88 15.49 -6.24
CA PRO A 46 -13.58 14.94 -6.62
C PRO A 46 -13.68 13.89 -7.73
N SER A 47 -13.03 14.14 -8.87
CA SER A 47 -13.17 13.34 -10.09
C SER A 47 -12.67 11.88 -9.97
N LYS A 48 -11.76 11.60 -9.04
CA LYS A 48 -11.17 10.26 -8.83
C LYS A 48 -12.00 9.34 -7.93
N ARG A 49 -13.16 9.78 -7.43
CA ARG A 49 -14.02 8.99 -6.53
C ARG A 49 -15.10 8.25 -7.33
N ILE A 50 -15.25 6.96 -7.04
CA ILE A 50 -16.37 6.14 -7.49
C ILE A 50 -17.50 6.28 -6.48
N LEU A 51 -18.67 6.71 -6.96
CA LEU A 51 -19.85 6.98 -6.13
C LEU A 51 -20.99 5.99 -6.36
N ASP A 52 -20.86 5.08 -7.33
CA ASP A 52 -21.85 4.01 -7.57
C ASP A 52 -21.71 2.82 -6.57
N THR A 53 -20.91 3.00 -5.53
CA THR A 53 -20.61 2.01 -4.49
C THR A 53 -21.26 2.41 -3.16
N PRO A 54 -21.51 1.48 -2.23
CA PRO A 54 -22.14 1.81 -0.94
C PRO A 54 -21.38 2.88 -0.14
N TRP A 55 -20.07 2.99 -0.36
CA TRP A 55 -19.20 4.03 0.19
C TRP A 55 -18.41 4.68 -0.95
N PRO A 56 -18.13 6.00 -0.91
CA PRO A 56 -17.27 6.65 -1.89
C PRO A 56 -15.86 6.04 -1.84
N LEU A 57 -15.37 5.51 -2.96
CA LEU A 57 -14.07 4.83 -2.99
C LEU A 57 -13.18 5.32 -4.12
N HIS A 58 -11.87 5.19 -3.95
CA HIS A 58 -10.89 5.43 -5.00
C HIS A 58 -10.12 4.12 -5.20
N LYS A 59 -10.30 3.48 -6.35
CA LYS A 59 -9.64 2.20 -6.67
C LYS A 59 -8.26 2.49 -7.28
N ILE A 60 -7.21 1.99 -6.62
CA ILE A 60 -5.83 2.15 -7.07
C ILE A 60 -5.35 0.81 -7.65
N PRO A 61 -5.01 0.74 -8.95
CA PRO A 61 -4.56 -0.50 -9.57
C PRO A 61 -3.07 -0.73 -9.35
N PHE A 62 -2.72 -1.60 -8.39
CA PHE A 62 -1.32 -2.00 -8.14
C PHE A 62 -0.75 -2.98 -9.18
N LYS A 63 -1.62 -3.72 -9.91
CA LYS A 63 -1.25 -4.78 -10.87
C LYS A 63 -0.38 -5.92 -10.28
N GLN A 64 -0.26 -5.95 -8.96
CA GLN A 64 0.53 -6.90 -8.17
C GLN A 64 -0.27 -7.24 -6.90
N THR A 65 0.06 -8.33 -6.24
CA THR A 65 -0.64 -8.76 -5.03
C THR A 65 -0.15 -7.95 -3.84
N VAL A 66 -1.02 -7.09 -3.30
CA VAL A 66 -0.77 -6.35 -2.06
C VAL A 66 -1.20 -7.21 -0.88
N HIS A 67 -0.26 -7.50 0.02
CA HIS A 67 -0.50 -8.37 1.18
C HIS A 67 -0.85 -7.56 2.42
N PHE A 68 -0.04 -6.55 2.72
CA PHE A 68 -0.19 -5.73 3.92
C PHE A 68 -0.06 -4.25 3.56
N LEU A 69 -0.83 -3.40 4.26
CA LEU A 69 -0.79 -1.95 4.12
C LEU A 69 -0.79 -1.33 5.52
N CYS A 70 0.17 -0.47 5.80
CA CYS A 70 0.30 0.23 7.07
C CYS A 70 0.49 1.72 6.83
N TYR A 71 -0.14 2.54 7.68
CA TYR A 71 0.04 3.98 7.64
C TYR A 71 1.07 4.41 8.69
N HIS A 72 2.06 5.18 8.27
CA HIS A 72 3.04 5.81 9.14
C HIS A 72 2.61 7.25 9.41
N VAL A 73 2.16 7.52 10.65
CA VAL A 73 1.52 8.79 11.01
C VAL A 73 2.48 9.98 10.92
N GLU A 74 3.72 9.81 11.39
CA GLU A 74 4.72 10.88 11.47
C GLU A 74 5.10 11.40 10.08
N SER A 75 5.38 10.49 9.14
CA SER A 75 5.77 10.84 7.75
C SER A 75 4.57 10.99 6.80
N LYS A 76 3.35 10.64 7.24
CA LYS A 76 2.12 10.64 6.43
C LYS A 76 2.24 9.81 5.14
N LEU A 77 2.93 8.67 5.23
CA LEU A 77 3.14 7.74 4.12
C LEU A 77 2.45 6.40 4.40
N TYR A 78 2.13 5.68 3.33
CA TYR A 78 1.74 4.28 3.41
C TYR A 78 2.94 3.39 3.10
N ALA A 79 3.17 2.37 3.91
CA ALA A 79 4.02 1.25 3.56
C ALA A 79 3.15 0.09 3.10
N ALA A 80 3.46 -0.46 1.93
CA ALA A 80 2.78 -1.62 1.40
C ALA A 80 3.78 -2.76 1.19
N THR A 81 3.39 -3.95 1.63
CA THR A 81 4.06 -5.19 1.27
C THR A 81 3.38 -5.75 0.03
N ILE A 82 4.16 -5.99 -1.01
CA ILE A 82 3.68 -6.43 -2.32
C ILE A 82 4.49 -7.66 -2.73
N SER A 83 3.86 -8.56 -3.47
CA SER A 83 4.54 -9.69 -4.10
C SER A 83 4.31 -9.72 -5.61
N THR A 84 5.31 -10.24 -6.32
CA THR A 84 5.26 -10.59 -7.73
C THR A 84 5.51 -12.06 -7.92
N ASN A 85 4.80 -12.67 -8.86
CA ASN A 85 5.04 -14.05 -9.27
C ASN A 85 6.15 -14.08 -10.33
N GLU A 86 7.24 -14.76 -10.01
CA GLU A 86 8.37 -14.97 -10.90
C GLU A 86 8.51 -16.46 -11.20
N PRO A 87 8.56 -16.87 -12.49
CA PRO A 87 8.86 -18.25 -12.84
C PRO A 87 10.23 -18.65 -12.29
N THR A 88 10.28 -19.77 -11.55
CA THR A 88 11.54 -20.29 -11.00
C THR A 88 11.80 -21.71 -11.46
N ASN A 89 13.07 -22.02 -11.73
CA ASN A 89 13.58 -23.37 -11.95
C ASN A 89 14.56 -23.81 -10.85
N THR A 90 14.74 -22.99 -9.81
CA THR A 90 15.59 -23.30 -8.67
C THR A 90 14.74 -23.85 -7.53
N LEU A 91 15.23 -24.86 -6.84
CA LEU A 91 14.68 -25.30 -5.55
C LEU A 91 15.82 -25.39 -4.54
N VAL A 92 15.49 -25.10 -3.29
CA VAL A 92 16.44 -25.24 -2.18
C VAL A 92 16.26 -26.62 -1.57
N GLN A 93 17.35 -27.37 -1.48
CA GLN A 93 17.39 -28.70 -0.87
C GLN A 93 18.36 -28.70 0.32
N PRO A 94 18.11 -29.58 1.32
CA PRO A 94 19.05 -29.78 2.42
C PRO A 94 20.27 -30.56 1.91
N SER A 95 21.47 -30.03 2.13
CA SER A 95 22.75 -30.71 1.85
C SER A 95 23.56 -30.79 3.14
N GLY A 96 23.31 -31.84 3.93
CA GLY A 96 23.91 -31.98 5.26
C GLY A 96 23.49 -30.84 6.20
N GLU A 97 24.44 -30.03 6.65
CA GLU A 97 24.20 -28.85 7.50
C GLU A 97 23.89 -27.57 6.69
N ASP A 98 24.18 -27.58 5.38
CA ASP A 98 24.04 -26.44 4.49
C ASP A 98 22.80 -26.52 3.59
N ARG A 99 22.49 -25.39 2.94
CA ARG A 99 21.41 -25.27 1.96
C ARG A 99 22.02 -25.16 0.58
N GLU A 100 21.63 -26.05 -0.32
CA GLU A 100 22.04 -25.97 -1.72
C GLU A 100 20.86 -25.59 -2.60
N SER A 101 21.08 -24.60 -3.47
CA SER A 101 20.13 -24.23 -4.50
C SER A 101 20.42 -25.03 -5.77
N ILE A 102 19.48 -25.89 -6.15
CA ILE A 102 19.60 -26.76 -7.32
C ILE A 102 18.75 -26.17 -8.44
N THR A 103 19.40 -25.92 -9.57
CA THR A 103 18.74 -25.44 -10.78
C THR A 103 18.40 -26.62 -11.67
N TYR A 104 17.11 -26.83 -11.94
CA TYR A 104 16.68 -27.89 -12.84
C TYR A 104 16.70 -27.38 -14.29
N GLN A 105 17.43 -28.09 -15.14
CA GLN A 105 17.31 -27.91 -16.58
C GLN A 105 16.02 -28.59 -17.06
N LYS A 106 15.13 -27.80 -17.66
CA LYS A 106 13.85 -28.25 -18.21
C LYS A 106 13.76 -27.86 -19.67
N GLU A 107 12.96 -28.60 -20.41
CA GLU A 107 12.69 -28.33 -21.83
C GLU A 107 12.01 -26.97 -22.01
N LEU A 108 12.13 -26.38 -23.21
CA LEU A 108 11.60 -25.06 -23.52
C LEU A 108 10.08 -24.92 -23.30
N ASN A 109 9.35 -26.03 -23.44
CA ASN A 109 7.88 -26.06 -23.31
C ASN A 109 7.41 -26.35 -21.88
N PHE A 110 8.33 -26.47 -20.93
CA PHE A 110 7.98 -26.77 -19.54
C PHE A 110 7.47 -25.52 -18.83
N LEU A 111 6.26 -25.60 -18.27
CA LEU A 111 5.70 -24.53 -17.44
C LEU A 111 6.40 -24.53 -16.08
N LEU A 112 7.20 -23.50 -15.83
CA LEU A 112 7.90 -23.32 -14.56
C LEU A 112 6.91 -22.97 -13.44
N PRO A 113 7.13 -23.50 -12.21
CA PRO A 113 6.39 -23.04 -11.04
C PRO A 113 6.65 -21.56 -10.79
N LEU A 114 5.66 -20.90 -10.19
CA LEU A 114 5.75 -19.49 -9.81
C LEU A 114 6.23 -19.38 -8.36
N ARG A 115 7.27 -18.57 -8.13
CA ARG A 115 7.75 -18.15 -6.82
C ARG A 115 7.27 -16.74 -6.54
N GLU A 116 6.85 -16.48 -5.32
CA GLU A 116 6.54 -15.12 -4.87
C GLU A 116 7.82 -14.39 -4.47
N GLN A 117 8.10 -13.25 -5.10
CA GLN A 117 9.14 -12.32 -4.69
C GLN A 117 8.50 -11.16 -3.94
N PHE A 118 8.76 -11.07 -2.64
CA PHE A 118 8.23 -10.00 -1.78
C PHE A 118 9.10 -8.75 -1.83
N PHE A 119 8.46 -7.60 -1.72
CA PHE A 119 9.12 -6.32 -1.48
C PHE A 119 8.21 -5.38 -0.69
N VAL A 120 8.84 -4.40 -0.05
CA VAL A 120 8.18 -3.32 0.67
C VAL A 120 8.41 -2.02 -0.09
N GLN A 121 7.36 -1.25 -0.28
CA GLN A 121 7.40 0.01 -1.01
C GLN A 121 6.60 1.08 -0.26
N LEU A 122 7.14 2.29 -0.20
CA LEU A 122 6.43 3.46 0.34
C LEU A 122 5.59 4.13 -0.74
N TYR A 123 4.42 4.64 -0.35
CA TYR A 123 3.46 5.35 -1.18
C TYR A 123 3.02 6.66 -0.52
N SER A 124 2.87 7.71 -1.33
CA SER A 124 2.30 8.98 -0.88
C SER A 124 0.81 8.84 -0.56
N ALA A 125 0.37 9.33 0.61
CA ALA A 125 -1.05 9.28 1.01
C ALA A 125 -1.98 10.15 0.15
N ILE A 126 -1.43 11.13 -0.58
CA ILE A 126 -2.20 12.07 -1.40
C ILE A 126 -2.32 11.53 -2.83
N LYS A 127 -1.18 11.25 -3.47
CA LYS A 127 -1.14 10.86 -4.88
C LYS A 127 -1.22 9.36 -5.11
N TRP A 128 -0.90 8.55 -4.11
CA TRP A 128 -0.73 7.10 -4.24
C TRP A 128 0.32 6.69 -5.27
N GLU A 129 1.31 7.55 -5.46
CA GLU A 129 2.51 7.28 -6.25
C GLU A 129 3.57 6.63 -5.35
N PRO A 130 4.32 5.63 -5.86
CA PRO A 130 5.42 5.04 -5.13
C PRO A 130 6.53 6.07 -4.93
N ILE A 131 7.10 6.12 -3.73
CA ILE A 131 8.27 6.95 -3.44
C ILE A 131 9.48 6.35 -4.17
N PRO A 132 10.15 7.10 -5.06
CA PRO A 132 11.34 6.63 -5.76
C PRO A 132 12.42 6.17 -4.78
N ASN A 133 13.20 5.16 -5.15
CA ASN A 133 14.34 4.63 -4.38
C ASN A 133 13.99 4.11 -2.96
N ALA A 134 12.71 4.05 -2.57
CA ALA A 134 12.23 3.53 -1.30
C ALA A 134 11.64 2.11 -1.42
N LYS A 135 12.17 1.31 -2.35
CA LYS A 135 11.82 -0.09 -2.55
C LYS A 135 12.83 -0.99 -1.86
N ILE A 136 12.37 -1.86 -0.97
CA ILE A 136 13.22 -2.85 -0.32
C ILE A 136 12.71 -4.24 -0.68
N THR A 137 13.48 -4.95 -1.50
CA THR A 137 13.16 -6.32 -1.92
C THR A 137 13.64 -7.31 -0.85
N MET A 138 12.80 -8.27 -0.49
CA MET A 138 13.15 -9.34 0.43
C MET A 138 14.08 -10.36 -0.25
N ASN A 139 14.70 -11.24 0.50
CA ASN A 139 15.52 -12.29 -0.08
C ASN A 139 14.68 -13.28 -0.90
N GLU A 140 15.34 -14.08 -1.73
CA GLU A 140 14.68 -15.18 -2.42
C GLU A 140 14.06 -16.16 -1.42
N TRP A 141 12.83 -16.61 -1.69
CA TRP A 141 12.05 -17.49 -0.80
C TRP A 141 11.68 -16.88 0.56
N GLU A 142 11.94 -15.60 0.78
CA GLU A 142 11.56 -14.92 2.01
C GLU A 142 10.17 -14.28 1.85
N HIS A 143 9.19 -14.85 2.53
CA HIS A 143 7.81 -14.37 2.52
C HIS A 143 7.59 -13.45 3.71
N VAL A 144 6.86 -12.36 3.47
CA VAL A 144 6.42 -11.48 4.55
C VAL A 144 5.16 -12.07 5.18
N THR A 145 5.22 -12.38 6.47
CA THR A 145 4.11 -12.98 7.20
C THR A 145 3.27 -11.95 7.96
N CYS A 146 3.87 -10.82 8.33
CA CYS A 146 3.15 -9.72 8.97
C CYS A 146 3.89 -8.38 8.79
N MET A 147 3.12 -7.29 8.74
CA MET A 147 3.63 -5.92 8.80
C MET A 147 2.72 -5.09 9.70
N LYS A 148 3.30 -4.34 10.64
CA LYS A 148 2.58 -3.42 11.52
C LYS A 148 3.40 -2.17 11.81
N THR A 149 2.72 -1.03 11.88
CA THR A 149 3.25 0.17 12.52
C THR A 149 3.25 -0.04 14.03
N ILE A 150 4.42 0.06 14.67
CA ILE A 150 4.59 -0.10 16.12
C ILE A 150 5.31 1.10 16.72
N ALA A 151 4.90 1.50 17.92
CA ALA A 151 5.61 2.51 18.70
C ALA A 151 6.55 1.80 19.69
N LEU A 152 7.85 2.01 19.58
CA LEU A 152 8.87 1.45 20.45
C LEU A 152 9.53 2.55 21.28
N ARG A 153 9.96 2.20 22.50
CA ARG A 153 10.70 3.11 23.36
C ARG A 153 12.11 3.32 22.79
N PHE A 154 12.49 4.57 22.55
CA PHE A 154 13.80 4.91 22.00
C PHE A 154 14.76 5.41 23.08
N GLN A 155 14.37 6.46 23.84
CA GLN A 155 15.16 7.03 24.93
C GLN A 155 14.25 7.58 26.05
N GLY A 156 14.44 7.09 27.28
CA GLY A 156 13.62 7.49 28.43
C GLY A 156 12.13 7.20 28.18
N ASN A 157 11.28 8.23 28.25
CA ASN A 157 9.84 8.15 27.99
C ASN A 157 9.45 8.47 26.54
N LEU A 158 10.41 8.71 25.64
CA LEU A 158 10.12 8.98 24.23
C LEU A 158 9.83 7.68 23.48
N MET A 159 8.69 7.67 22.80
CA MET A 159 8.27 6.60 21.90
C MET A 159 8.54 7.06 20.46
N LYS A 160 9.15 6.18 19.66
CA LYS A 160 9.35 6.39 18.23
C LYS A 160 8.56 5.35 17.45
N THR A 161 7.94 5.77 16.35
CA THR A 161 7.18 4.88 15.49
C THR A 161 8.12 4.20 14.48
N TYR A 162 7.94 2.90 14.30
CA TYR A 162 8.65 2.07 13.34
C TYR A 162 7.66 1.21 12.56
N ILE A 163 8.08 0.73 11.39
CA ILE A 163 7.38 -0.33 10.67
C ILE A 163 8.10 -1.64 10.98
N ALA A 164 7.42 -2.53 11.71
CA ALA A 164 7.92 -3.86 11.98
C ALA A 164 7.37 -4.87 10.98
N ILE A 165 8.26 -5.70 10.46
CA ILE A 165 7.95 -6.74 9.48
C ILE A 165 8.48 -8.07 10.00
N GLY A 166 7.59 -9.06 10.08
CA GLY A 166 7.96 -10.45 10.29
C GLY A 166 8.04 -11.15 8.94
N THR A 167 9.12 -11.90 8.74
CA THR A 167 9.38 -12.68 7.54
C THR A 167 9.69 -14.12 7.89
N ALA A 168 9.40 -15.03 6.98
CA ALA A 168 9.73 -16.44 7.08
C ALA A 168 10.29 -16.92 5.75
N ASN A 169 11.36 -17.72 5.79
CA ASN A 169 11.84 -18.39 4.60
C ASN A 169 10.94 -19.60 4.31
N CYS A 170 10.24 -19.55 3.18
CA CYS A 170 9.33 -20.57 2.69
C CYS A 170 10.01 -21.39 1.60
N PHE A 171 10.73 -22.45 1.99
CA PHE A 171 11.32 -23.43 1.09
C PHE A 171 10.39 -24.65 0.92
N ASN A 172 10.93 -25.85 0.70
CA ASN A 172 10.17 -27.10 0.82
C ASN A 172 9.97 -27.50 2.29
N GLU A 173 9.15 -28.52 2.51
CA GLU A 173 8.86 -29.08 3.84
C GLU A 173 10.12 -29.68 4.51
N ASP A 174 11.06 -30.20 3.71
CA ASP A 174 12.27 -30.85 4.22
C ASP A 174 13.34 -29.86 4.71
N VAL A 175 13.20 -28.56 4.41
CA VAL A 175 14.14 -27.53 4.85
C VAL A 175 13.56 -26.75 6.01
N VAL A 176 14.31 -26.68 7.10
CA VAL A 176 13.92 -25.93 8.30
C VAL A 176 13.69 -24.46 7.96
N SER A 177 12.44 -24.02 8.17
CA SER A 177 12.07 -22.62 8.02
C SER A 177 12.69 -21.78 9.14
N ARG A 178 13.32 -20.66 8.77
CA ARG A 178 13.82 -19.65 9.70
C ARG A 178 13.16 -18.32 9.34
N GLY A 179 12.79 -17.56 10.37
CA GLY A 179 12.25 -16.22 10.19
C GLY A 179 13.24 -15.11 10.53
N ARG A 180 12.88 -13.89 10.15
CA ARG A 180 13.60 -12.67 10.46
C ARG A 180 12.61 -11.57 10.83
N VAL A 181 12.94 -10.79 11.85
CA VAL A 181 12.22 -9.56 12.21
C VAL A 181 13.02 -8.38 11.68
N ILE A 182 12.35 -7.50 10.94
CA ILE A 182 12.95 -6.31 10.34
C ILE A 182 12.22 -5.08 10.89
N LEU A 183 12.97 -4.10 11.38
CA LEU A 183 12.44 -2.81 11.82
C LEU A 183 12.90 -1.74 10.83
N PHE A 184 11.94 -1.07 10.21
CA PHE A 184 12.20 0.07 9.34
C PHE A 184 11.83 1.37 10.05
N ASP A 185 12.71 2.35 9.87
CA ASP A 185 12.52 3.73 10.30
C ASP A 185 12.35 4.58 9.04
N ILE A 186 11.33 5.45 9.01
CA ILE A 186 11.11 6.35 7.89
C ILE A 186 11.69 7.70 8.27
N ILE A 187 12.81 8.04 7.64
CA ILE A 187 13.48 9.33 7.81
C ILE A 187 13.13 10.26 6.66
N GLU A 188 13.00 11.56 6.98
CA GLU A 188 12.85 12.59 5.97
C GLU A 188 14.22 12.91 5.36
N VAL A 189 14.28 12.92 4.04
CA VAL A 189 15.49 13.22 3.28
C VAL A 189 15.23 14.42 2.37
N VAL A 190 16.30 15.15 2.04
CA VAL A 190 16.20 16.25 1.07
C VAL A 190 15.79 15.66 -0.27
N PRO A 191 14.72 16.15 -0.91
CA PRO A 191 14.28 15.62 -2.19
C PRO A 191 15.35 15.86 -3.26
N GLU A 192 15.55 14.86 -4.12
CA GLU A 192 16.39 15.02 -5.30
C GLU A 192 15.81 16.12 -6.19
N VAL A 193 16.66 17.05 -6.63
CA VAL A 193 16.27 18.08 -7.58
C VAL A 193 16.19 17.40 -8.94
N ASN A 194 14.96 17.21 -9.45
CA ASN A 194 14.73 16.75 -10.81
C ASN A 194 15.27 17.73 -11.85
#